data_AF-A0A2W1ZPH1-F1
#
_entry.id   AF-A0A2W1ZPH1-F1
#
_cell.length_a   1.000
_cell.length_b   1.000
_cell.length_c   1.000
_cell.angle_alpha   90.00
_cell.angle_beta   90.00
_cell.angle_gamma   90.00
#
_symmetry.space_group_name_H-M   'P 1'
#
loop_
_entity.id
_entity.type
_entity.pdbx_description
1 polymer ?
#
loop_
_entity_poly.entity_id
_entity_poly.type
_entity_poly.pdbx_seq_one_letter_code
_entity_poly.pdbx_strand_id
1 'polypeptide(L)'
;MSGVEPARTDDTTGPALPASSGGVPAVPRAVPGPSQPTPGGPRSGAATQEAESVGRRAAEVERLPLADRADAFAALHDELRTRLEQGGDARV
;
A
#
# COMPACT_ATOMS: atom_id res chain seq x y z
N MET A 1 -7.49 7.17 -75.49
CA MET A 1 -6.52 6.11 -75.17
C MET A 1 -6.10 6.36 -73.73
N SER A 2 -6.69 5.68 -72.75
CA SER A 2 -6.27 4.35 -72.27
C SER A 2 -4.81 4.41 -71.76
N GLY A 3 -4.46 4.07 -70.52
CA GLY A 3 -5.09 3.09 -69.65
C GLY A 3 -5.08 3.45 -68.17
N VAL A 4 -6.14 2.99 -67.51
CA VAL A 4 -6.21 2.66 -66.09
C VAL A 4 -5.24 1.51 -65.83
N GLU A 5 -4.29 1.70 -64.91
CA GLU A 5 -3.55 0.61 -64.26
C GLU A 5 -4.39 0.05 -63.09
N PRO A 6 -4.63 -1.27 -63.05
CA PRO A 6 -5.27 -1.95 -61.93
C PRO A 6 -4.29 -2.85 -61.15
N ALA A 7 -4.30 -2.79 -59.81
CA ALA A 7 -4.09 -3.92 -58.88
C ALA A 7 -4.00 -3.35 -57.43
N ARG A 8 -4.98 -3.58 -56.56
CA ARG A 8 -5.18 -4.79 -55.72
C ARG A 8 -4.01 -5.00 -54.75
N THR A 9 -4.15 -4.48 -53.53
CA THR A 9 -4.50 -5.18 -52.27
C THR A 9 -3.29 -5.82 -51.61
N ASP A 10 -3.38 -5.91 -50.28
CA ASP A 10 -2.45 -6.57 -49.35
C ASP A 10 -1.23 -5.71 -49.00
N ASP A 11 -0.91 -5.39 -47.75
CA ASP A 11 -1.21 -6.13 -46.53
C ASP A 11 -1.09 -5.17 -45.32
N THR A 12 -2.23 -4.74 -44.77
CA THR A 12 -2.32 -4.20 -43.41
C THR A 12 -2.25 -5.39 -42.44
N THR A 13 -1.06 -5.98 -42.29
CA THR A 13 -0.77 -6.96 -41.25
C THR A 13 0.52 -6.55 -40.55
N GLY A 14 0.42 -5.49 -39.75
CA GLY A 14 1.26 -5.43 -38.56
C GLY A 14 0.85 -6.60 -37.66
N PRO A 15 1.79 -7.32 -37.02
CA PRO A 15 1.46 -8.47 -36.21
C PRO A 15 0.44 -8.06 -35.15
N ALA A 16 -0.73 -8.69 -35.22
CA ALA A 16 -1.70 -8.67 -34.15
C ALA A 16 -0.97 -9.06 -32.86
N LEU A 17 -0.84 -8.09 -31.94
CA LEU A 17 -0.43 -8.38 -30.58
C LEU A 17 -1.41 -9.44 -30.06
N PRO A 18 -0.95 -10.61 -29.57
CA PRO A 18 -1.86 -11.50 -28.89
C PRO A 18 -2.42 -10.74 -27.70
N ALA A 19 -3.74 -10.59 -27.66
CA ALA A 19 -4.45 -10.24 -26.45
C ALA A 19 -4.07 -11.31 -25.43
N SER A 20 -3.16 -10.98 -24.50
CA SER A 20 -2.95 -11.78 -23.31
C SER A 20 -4.24 -11.74 -22.50
N SER A 21 -5.16 -12.65 -22.81
CA SER A 21 -6.11 -13.20 -21.85
C SER A 21 -5.32 -13.94 -20.77
N GLY A 22 -4.61 -13.17 -19.95
CA GLY A 22 -4.12 -13.59 -18.66
C GLY A 22 -5.29 -13.55 -17.71
N GLY A 23 -6.15 -14.59 -17.78
CA GLY A 23 -7.12 -14.86 -16.73
C GLY A 23 -6.35 -15.00 -15.43
N VAL A 24 -6.41 -13.97 -14.59
CA VAL A 24 -6.03 -14.13 -13.19
C VAL A 24 -6.99 -15.15 -12.60
N PRO A 25 -6.53 -16.30 -12.08
CA PRO A 25 -7.40 -17.06 -11.21
C PRO A 25 -7.70 -16.15 -10.03
N ALA A 26 -8.98 -15.80 -9.85
CA ALA A 26 -9.47 -15.19 -8.63
C ALA A 26 -9.29 -16.23 -7.52
N VAL A 27 -8.09 -16.30 -6.97
CA VAL A 27 -7.88 -16.91 -5.67
C VAL A 27 -8.73 -16.10 -4.71
N PRO A 28 -9.68 -16.70 -3.97
CA PRO A 28 -10.27 -16.00 -2.85
C PRO A 28 -9.13 -15.79 -1.88
N ARG A 29 -8.54 -14.59 -1.89
CA ARG A 29 -7.68 -14.15 -0.80
C ARG A 29 -8.60 -13.96 0.39
N ALA A 30 -8.88 -15.07 1.09
CA ALA A 30 -9.21 -15.01 2.49
C ALA A 30 -8.01 -14.33 3.14
N VAL A 31 -8.08 -13.01 3.28
CA VAL A 31 -7.22 -12.30 4.21
C VAL A 31 -7.70 -12.82 5.55
N PRO A 32 -6.90 -13.59 6.32
CA PRO A 32 -7.17 -13.67 7.74
C PRO A 32 -7.16 -12.22 8.19
N GLY A 33 -8.30 -11.71 8.67
CA GLY A 33 -8.35 -10.41 9.33
C GLY A 33 -7.26 -10.37 10.41
N PRO A 34 -6.78 -9.17 10.79
CA PRO A 34 -5.72 -9.06 11.79
C PRO A 34 -6.14 -9.91 12.99
N SER A 35 -5.36 -10.96 13.28
CA SER A 35 -5.58 -11.78 14.46
C SER A 35 -5.60 -10.83 15.64
N GLN A 36 -6.79 -10.62 16.20
CA GLN A 36 -6.97 -9.79 17.37
C GLN A 36 -6.08 -10.40 18.47
N PRO A 37 -5.12 -9.66 19.05
CA PRO A 37 -4.28 -10.22 20.08
C PRO A 37 -5.16 -10.60 21.28
N THR A 38 -5.11 -11.89 21.65
CA THR A 38 -5.76 -12.41 22.85
C THR A 38 -5.25 -11.61 24.06
N PRO A 39 -6.13 -10.99 24.88
CA PRO A 39 -5.70 -10.27 26.07
C PRO A 39 -5.28 -11.29 27.12
N GLY A 40 -3.99 -11.61 27.14
CA GLY A 40 -3.40 -12.58 28.05
C GLY A 40 -2.09 -12.07 28.64
N GLY A 41 -2.18 -11.28 29.72
CA GLY A 41 -1.06 -10.99 30.64
C GLY A 41 -0.71 -9.50 30.81
N PRO A 42 -0.23 -9.09 32.01
CA PRO A 42 -0.04 -7.69 32.40
C PRO A 42 1.06 -6.93 31.62
N ARG A 43 1.76 -7.61 30.70
CA ARG A 43 2.76 -7.03 29.80
C ARG A 43 2.16 -6.47 28.50
N SER A 44 0.90 -6.84 28.19
CA SER A 44 0.22 -6.44 26.95
C SER A 44 -0.43 -5.05 27.01
N GLY A 45 -0.60 -4.48 28.20
CA GLY A 45 -1.31 -3.21 28.38
C GLY A 45 -0.51 -1.99 27.93
N ALA A 46 0.80 -1.96 28.16
CA ALA A 46 1.66 -0.83 27.78
C ALA A 46 1.78 -0.70 26.26
N ALA A 47 2.19 -1.78 25.59
CA ALA A 47 2.27 -1.82 24.12
C ALA A 47 0.92 -1.49 23.42
N THR A 48 -0.21 -1.91 24.01
CA THR A 48 -1.54 -1.58 23.45
C THR A 48 -1.88 -0.09 23.64
N GLN A 49 -1.56 0.49 24.79
CA GLN A 49 -1.76 1.93 25.04
C GLN A 49 -0.82 2.79 24.17
N GLU A 50 0.41 2.34 23.96
CA GLU A 50 1.34 3.04 23.06
C GLU A 50 0.83 2.99 21.61
N ALA A 51 0.38 1.84 21.12
CA ALA A 51 -0.21 1.70 19.79
C ALA A 51 -1.44 2.61 19.62
N GLU A 52 -2.30 2.69 20.64
CA GLU A 52 -3.44 3.61 20.65
C GLU A 52 -3.00 5.08 20.62
N SER A 53 -1.93 5.43 21.35
CA SER A 53 -1.38 6.79 21.37
C SER A 53 -0.82 7.22 20.02
N VAL A 54 -0.16 6.31 19.29
CA VAL A 54 0.39 6.54 17.95
C VAL A 54 -0.74 6.68 16.94
N GLY A 55 -1.76 5.81 17.01
CA GLY A 55 -2.94 5.91 16.16
C GLY A 55 -3.68 7.24 16.33
N ARG A 56 -3.82 7.74 17.56
CA ARG A 56 -4.42 9.06 17.82
C ARG A 56 -3.61 10.19 17.18
N ARG A 57 -2.29 10.17 17.31
CA ARG A 57 -1.40 11.21 16.73
C ARG A 57 -1.43 11.18 15.21
N ALA A 58 -1.42 10.00 14.59
CA ALA A 58 -1.57 9.87 13.15
C ALA A 58 -2.90 10.48 12.67
N ALA A 59 -4.00 10.24 13.39
CA ALA A 59 -5.29 10.86 13.07
C ALA A 59 -5.27 12.40 13.20
N GLU A 60 -4.53 12.97 14.15
CA GLU A 60 -4.33 14.43 14.22
C GLU A 60 -3.54 14.95 13.01
N VAL A 61 -2.49 14.25 12.59
CA VAL A 61 -1.72 14.60 11.38
C VAL A 61 -2.61 14.56 10.13
N GLU A 62 -3.50 13.59 10.02
CA GLU A 62 -4.45 13.49 8.90
C GLU A 62 -5.46 14.65 8.84
N ARG A 63 -5.66 15.38 9.94
CA ARG A 63 -6.53 16.58 9.95
C ARG A 63 -5.81 17.84 9.47
N LEU A 64 -4.48 17.82 9.36
CA LEU A 64 -3.71 18.94 8.83
C LEU A 64 -3.96 19.16 7.33
N PRO A 65 -3.70 20.37 6.80
CA PRO A 65 -3.66 20.61 5.35
C PRO A 65 -2.70 19.65 4.65
N LEU A 66 -3.04 19.22 3.43
CA LEU A 66 -2.27 18.20 2.71
C LEU A 66 -0.78 18.54 2.56
N ALA A 67 -0.46 19.81 2.37
CA ALA A 67 0.91 20.31 2.26
C ALA A 67 1.75 20.04 3.52
N ASP A 68 1.13 20.02 4.70
CA ASP A 68 1.81 19.92 5.99
C ASP A 68 1.91 18.47 6.49
N ARG A 69 1.14 17.54 5.90
CA ARG A 69 1.06 16.15 6.40
C ARG A 69 2.37 15.40 6.27
N ALA A 70 3.10 15.62 5.17
CA ALA A 70 4.34 14.89 4.90
C ALA A 70 5.39 15.16 6.00
N ASP A 71 5.61 16.43 6.32
CA ASP A 71 6.56 16.84 7.36
C ASP A 71 6.11 16.37 8.75
N ALA A 72 4.81 16.46 9.04
CA ALA A 72 4.25 16.00 10.31
C ALA A 72 4.33 14.47 10.47
N PHE A 73 4.14 13.68 9.40
CA PHE A 73 4.35 12.23 9.43
C PHE A 73 5.83 11.87 9.54
N ALA A 74 6.73 12.62 8.90
CA ALA A 74 8.17 12.41 9.04
C ALA A 74 8.61 12.60 10.51
N ALA A 75 8.14 13.68 11.16
CA ALA A 75 8.40 13.91 12.58
C ALA A 75 7.84 12.78 13.47
N LEU A 76 6.60 12.34 13.22
CA LEU A 76 6.01 11.21 13.97
C LEU A 76 6.82 9.91 13.76
N HIS A 77 7.33 9.67 12.56
CA HIS A 77 8.17 8.51 12.25
C HIS A 77 9.53 8.59 12.96
N ASP A 78 10.16 9.76 13.01
CA ASP A 78 11.42 9.96 13.71
C ASP A 78 11.29 9.77 15.23
N GLU A 79 10.16 10.20 15.80
CA GLU A 79 9.81 9.91 17.21
C GLU A 79 9.70 8.39 17.46
N LEU A 80 9.02 7.66 16.57
CA LEU A 80 8.88 6.21 16.66
C LEU A 80 10.23 5.51 16.55
N ARG A 81 11.04 5.90 15.57
CA ARG A 81 12.39 5.38 15.36
C ARG A 81 13.25 5.59 16.61
N THR A 82 13.27 6.81 17.14
CA THR A 82 14.01 7.17 18.35
C THR A 82 13.59 6.32 19.54
N ARG A 83 12.28 6.10 19.73
CA ARG A 83 11.77 5.26 20.81
C ARG A 83 12.18 3.80 20.66
N LEU A 84 12.15 3.26 19.45
CA LEU A 84 12.57 1.88 19.18
C LEU A 84 14.08 1.70 19.41
N GLU A 85 14.89 2.68 18.97
CA GLU A 85 16.35 2.70 19.21
C GLU A 85 16.69 2.77 20.71
N GLN A 86 15.87 3.44 21.50
CA GLN A 86 16.02 3.54 22.95
C GLN A 86 15.49 2.31 23.72
N GLY A 87 15.03 1.27 23.01
CA GLY A 87 14.56 0.03 23.62
C GLY A 87 13.09 0.07 24.00
N GLY A 88 12.22 0.54 23.08
CA GLY A 88 10.77 0.57 23.23
C GLY A 88 10.22 -0.63 24.01
N ASP A 89 9.67 -0.34 25.18
CA ASP A 89 9.04 -1.29 26.11
C ASP A 89 9.88 -2.52 26.56
N ALA A 90 11.21 -2.44 26.55
CA ALA A 90 12.07 -3.44 27.20
C ALA A 90 12.92 -2.82 28.32
N ARG A 91 12.28 -2.49 29.44
CA ARG A 91 12.99 -2.57 30.72
C ARG A 91 13.27 -4.05 31.02
N VAL A 92 14.55 -4.40 30.92
CA VAL A 92 15.25 -5.51 31.58
C VAL A 92 14.88 -5.59 33.06
#